data_AF-A0A699Z6D4-F1
#
_entry.id   AF-A0A699Z6D4-F1
#
_cell.length_a   1.000
_cell.length_b   1.000
_cell.length_c   1.000
_cell.angle_alpha   90.00
_cell.angle_beta   90.00
_cell.angle_gamma   90.00
#
_symmetry.space_group_name_H-M   'P 1'
#
loop_
_entity.id
_entity.type
_entity.pdbx_description
1 polymer ?
#
loop_
_entity_poly.entity_id
_entity_poly.type
_entity_poly.pdbx_seq_one_letter_code
_entity_poly.pdbx_strand_id
1 'polypeptide(L)' 'PVLGLLRPGTSDQVLAVGACLLQPPQATLILASVRQEVAALGLLPANDPGGQGLLVSLVLRSA' A
#
# COMPACT_ATOMS: atom_id res chain seq x y z
N PRO A 1 0.49 2.20 8.81
CA PRO A 1 1.23 1.52 7.71
C PRO A 1 1.17 2.40 6.44
N VAL A 2 2.33 2.69 5.84
CA VAL A 2 2.40 3.50 4.61
C VAL A 2 2.16 2.59 3.41
N LEU A 3 1.07 2.82 2.67
CA LEU A 3 0.82 2.16 1.38
C LEU A 3 1.35 3.04 0.25
N GLY A 4 2.11 2.44 -0.66
CA GLY A 4 2.83 3.20 -1.66
C GLY A 4 3.60 2.35 -2.67
N LEU A 5 4.49 3.01 -3.40
CA LEU A 5 5.38 2.37 -4.38
C LEU A 5 6.80 2.31 -3.83
N LEU A 6 7.60 1.34 -4.27
CA LEU A 6 9.02 1.32 -3.94
C LEU A 6 9.74 2.51 -4.58
N ARG A 7 10.59 3.19 -3.81
CA ARG A 7 11.48 4.23 -4.34
C ARG A 7 12.44 3.59 -5.35
N PRO A 8 12.58 4.16 -6.56
CA PRO A 8 13.53 3.64 -7.55
C PRO A 8 14.93 3.49 -6.96
N GLY A 9 15.57 2.34 -7.21
CA GLY A 9 16.90 2.02 -6.68
C GLY A 9 16.92 1.50 -5.24
N THR A 10 15.76 1.29 -4.61
CA THR A 10 15.65 0.70 -3.26
C THR A 10 14.71 -0.50 -3.27
N SER A 11 14.88 -1.40 -2.30
CA SER A 11 14.01 -2.57 -2.11
C SER A 11 13.12 -2.46 -0.87
N ASP A 12 13.36 -1.46 -0.02
CA ASP A 12 12.80 -1.34 1.33
C ASP A 12 12.16 0.03 1.61
N GLN A 13 12.40 1.05 0.78
CA GLN A 13 11.83 2.38 0.97
C GLN A 13 10.53 2.55 0.18
N VAL A 14 9.44 2.78 0.90
CA VAL A 14 8.11 3.01 0.33
C VAL A 14 7.84 4.51 0.21
N LEU A 15 7.52 4.96 -1.00
CA LEU A 15 6.97 6.29 -1.29
C LEU A 15 5.46 6.26 -1.11
N ALA A 16 4.94 7.01 -0.15
CA ALA A 16 3.51 7.14 0.07
C ALA A 16 2.81 7.65 -1.19
N VAL A 17 1.76 6.96 -1.62
CA VAL A 17 0.96 7.35 -2.79
C VAL A 17 -0.39 7.85 -2.32
N GLY A 18 -0.75 9.09 -2.66
CA GLY A 18 -2.07 9.66 -2.32
C GLY A 18 -3.18 9.26 -3.28
N ALA A 19 -2.83 9.03 -4.55
CA ALA A 19 -3.78 8.72 -5.62
C ALA A 19 -3.12 7.87 -6.71
N CYS A 20 -3.90 7.02 -7.37
CA CYS A 20 -3.45 6.17 -8.46
C CYS A 20 -3.60 6.92 -9.80
N LEU A 21 -2.72 7.89 -10.08
CA LEU A 21 -2.85 8.82 -11.22
C LEU A 21 -2.86 8.15 -12.60
N LEU A 22 -2.25 6.97 -12.72
CA LEU A 22 -2.16 6.20 -13.97
C LEU A 22 -3.24 5.11 -14.08
N GLN A 23 -4.18 5.07 -13.14
CA GLN A 23 -5.23 4.06 -13.06
C GLN A 23 -6.60 4.73 -13.18
N PRO A 24 -7.68 3.97 -13.45
CA PRO A 24 -9.03 4.50 -13.41
C PRO A 24 -9.34 5.18 -12.07
N PRO A 25 -10.22 6.20 -12.04
CA PRO A 25 -10.55 6.93 -10.81
C PRO A 25 -10.99 6.03 -9.65
N GLN A 26 -11.65 4.90 -9.94
CA GLN A 26 -12.04 3.92 -8.93
C GLN A 26 -10.85 3.36 -8.14
N ALA A 27 -9.66 3.25 -8.75
CA ALA A 27 -8.48 2.74 -8.05
C ALA A 27 -8.07 3.62 -6.86
N THR A 28 -8.25 4.94 -6.97
CA THR A 28 -7.97 5.87 -5.87
C THR A 28 -8.95 5.69 -4.72
N LEU A 29 -10.24 5.46 -5.02
CA LEU A 29 -11.26 5.17 -4.00
C LEU A 29 -10.96 3.85 -3.28
N ILE A 30 -10.61 2.81 -4.04
CA ILE A 30 -10.25 1.50 -3.46
C ILE A 30 -9.00 1.62 -2.60
N LEU A 31 -7.96 2.34 -3.05
CA LEU A 31 -6.75 2.57 -2.26
C LEU A 31 -7.06 3.25 -0.91
N ALA A 32 -8.00 4.22 -0.89
CA ALA A 32 -8.42 4.88 0.33
C ALA A 32 -9.13 3.91 1.29
N SER A 33 -10.08 3.10 0.81
CA SER A 33 -10.74 2.07 1.61
C SER A 33 -9.75 1.05 2.18
N VAL A 34 -8.87 0.51 1.33
CA VAL A 34 -7.88 -0.48 1.76
C VAL A 34 -6.95 0.10 2.83
N ARG A 35 -6.54 1.37 2.70
CA ARG A 35 -5.72 2.03 3.72
C ARG A 35 -6.43 2.10 5.08
N GLN A 36 -7.73 2.41 5.08
CA GLN A 36 -8.53 2.45 6.30
C GLN A 36 -8.65 1.06 6.94
N GLU A 37 -8.94 0.03 6.15
CA GLU A 37 -9.05 -1.35 6.65
C GLU A 37 -7.72 -1.88 7.20
N VAL A 38 -6.62 -1.69 6.46
CA VAL A 38 -5.27 -2.09 6.88
C VAL A 38 -4.89 -1.41 8.20
N ALA A 39 -5.25 -0.13 8.37
CA ALA A 39 -5.04 0.59 9.63
C ALA A 39 -5.93 0.05 10.76
N ALA A 40 -7.20 -0.23 10.51
CA ALA A 40 -8.13 -0.76 11.50
C ALA A 40 -7.74 -2.16 11.98
N LEU A 41 -7.19 -2.98 11.09
CA LEU A 41 -6.70 -4.33 11.39
C LEU A 41 -5.29 -4.34 12.01
N GLY A 42 -4.63 -3.19 12.12
CA GLY A 42 -3.26 -3.10 12.65
C GLY A 42 -2.23 -3.84 11.80
N LEU A 43 -2.50 -4.03 10.49
CA LEU A 43 -1.62 -4.78 9.61
C LEU A 43 -0.32 -3.99 9.36
N LEU A 44 0.80 -4.61 9.70
CA LEU A 44 2.12 -4.04 9.52
C LEU A 44 2.67 -4.38 8.13
N PRO A 45 3.42 -3.44 7.50
CA PRO A 45 4.05 -3.70 6.22
C PRO A 45 5.13 -4.78 6.37
N ALA A 46 5.38 -5.57 5.34
CA ALA A 46 6.31 -6.70 5.39
C ALA A 46 7.75 -6.33 5.83
N ASN A 47 8.16 -5.08 5.62
CA ASN A 47 9.46 -4.54 6.02
C ASN A 47 9.44 -3.91 7.43
N ASP A 48 8.42 -4.19 8.25
CA ASP A 48 8.37 -3.70 9.63
C ASP A 48 9.62 -4.13 10.42
N PRO A 49 10.32 -3.19 11.09
CA PRO A 49 11.56 -3.48 11.82
C PRO A 49 11.41 -4.53 12.93
N GLY A 50 10.19 -4.72 13.44
CA GLY A 50 9.88 -5.73 14.46
C GLY A 50 9.71 -7.14 13.90
N GLY A 51 9.81 -7.33 12.58
CA GLY A 51 9.68 -8.65 11.94
C GLY A 51 8.26 -9.22 11.95
N GLN A 52 7.25 -8.41 12.31
CA GLN A 52 5.84 -8.81 12.38
C GLN A 52 5.04 -8.37 11.14
N GLY A 53 5.75 -7.89 10.13
CA GLY A 53 5.17 -7.42 8.87
C GLY A 53 4.49 -8.55 8.09
N LEU A 54 3.24 -8.31 7.68
CA LEU A 54 2.44 -9.27 6.91
C LEU A 54 2.07 -8.75 5.52
N LEU A 55 1.88 -7.43 5.38
CA LEU A 55 1.38 -6.85 4.15
C LEU A 55 2.53 -6.57 3.17
N VAL A 56 2.68 -7.43 2.16
CA VAL A 56 3.73 -7.33 1.12
C VAL A 56 3.30 -6.51 -0.09
N SER A 57 2.13 -6.82 -0.66
CA SER A 57 1.66 -6.20 -1.91
C SER A 57 0.14 -6.26 -2.01
N LEU A 58 -0.45 -5.25 -2.65
CA LEU A 58 -1.87 -5.15 -2.96
C LEU A 58 -2.02 -5.07 -4.48
N VAL A 59 -2.79 -5.98 -5.05
CA VAL A 59 -3.08 -6.01 -6.49
C VAL A 59 -4.55 -5.69 -6.69
N LEU A 60 -4.83 -4.55 -7.31
CA LEU A 60 -6.18 -4.16 -7.71
C LEU A 60 -6.40 -4.54 -9.17
N ARG A 61 -7.46 -5.29 -9.46
CA ARG A 61 -7.83 -5.70 -10.83
C ARG A 61 -9.30 -5.38 -11.05
N SER A 62 -9.62 -4.64 -12.11
CA SER A 62 -10.98 -4.52 -12.62
C SER A 62 -11.21 -5.55 -13.72
N ALA A 63 -12.44 -6.06 -13.81
CA ALA A 63 -12.89 -6.91 -14.91
C ALA A 63 -13.24 -6.09 -16.14
#